data_AF-Q7VHV6-F1
#
_entry.id   AF-Q7VHV6-F1
#
_cell.length_a   1.000
_cell.length_b   1.000
_cell.length_c   1.000
_cell.angle_alpha   90.00
_cell.angle_beta   90.00
_cell.angle_gamma   90.00
#
_symmetry.space_group_name_H-M   'P 1'
#
loop_
_entity.id
_entity.type
_entity.pdbx_description
1 polymer ?
#
loop_
_entity_poly.entity_id
_entity_poly.type
_entity_poly.pdbx_seq_one_letter_code
_entity_poly.pdbx_strand_id
1 'polypeptide(L)'
;MENKKESKELTPQEKRNKELYDVLSSCLDAPKEELESLKAKALALIEKGAVIDKEKISELEAYVSDLEQEYWDDRAVYAGRSVKDSEEYKLLQVLKKFHKAKDKAKAFDSLFMPVTKSKGVTHQPQNKAELKKLVKDKKIYLGDIDVTCVKDFTNLFENSRRKDFSGIETWDVSHVTTTRRCFCGAKHFNENIESWNVSKVKNMCQMFMDAENFNQPLNKWNTSSVTNMSEMFAYATSFNQPLDKWNVSNVDNIEYMFYGAKSFNQNLNTWKLPKVNWNHYRLYQVGKIFLDSALDENPPKWFVAAMDSKKCNGKYQPKIDRDIWYLLKDKKVAFSDIDVSLMTSMFQLFDDTYVPSVAASIKDFSGIETWDVSNVTDMSGMFRNAKNFNIDISGWNVSNVKSMSMMFYGAENFNQNLDKWQVRSDCNVKYMFEGTPLEENPPKWYKKIADKN
;
A
#
# COMPACT_ATOMS: atom_id res chain seq x y z
N MET A 1 -25.24 -44.05 -3.83
CA MET A 1 -23.95 -44.77 -3.79
C MET A 1 -22.88 -43.73 -4.05
N GLU A 2 -22.26 -43.24 -2.97
CA GLU A 2 -21.17 -42.27 -3.03
C GLU A 2 -19.93 -42.93 -3.63
N ASN A 3 -19.47 -42.40 -4.76
CA ASN A 3 -18.19 -42.76 -5.35
C ASN A 3 -17.07 -42.22 -4.46
N LYS A 4 -16.56 -43.06 -3.56
CA LYS A 4 -15.24 -42.88 -2.95
C LYS A 4 -14.20 -42.95 -4.08
N LYS A 5 -13.71 -41.79 -4.54
CA LYS A 5 -12.45 -41.71 -5.27
C LYS A 5 -11.36 -42.18 -4.32
N GLU A 6 -10.96 -43.45 -4.45
CA GLU A 6 -9.74 -43.95 -3.82
C GLU A 6 -8.56 -43.09 -4.30
N SER A 7 -7.93 -42.36 -3.37
CA SER A 7 -6.69 -41.65 -3.64
C SER A 7 -5.60 -42.67 -3.89
N LYS A 8 -5.38 -43.02 -5.16
CA LYS A 8 -4.30 -43.91 -5.57
C LYS A 8 -2.97 -43.35 -5.09
N GLU A 9 -2.25 -44.11 -4.28
CA GLU A 9 -0.97 -43.66 -3.73
C GLU A 9 0.06 -43.51 -4.85
N LEU A 10 0.69 -42.33 -4.94
CA LEU A 10 1.68 -42.05 -5.99
C LEU A 10 2.87 -43.00 -5.86
N THR A 11 3.28 -43.58 -6.98
CA THR A 11 4.52 -44.34 -7.11
C THR A 11 5.74 -43.48 -6.76
N PRO A 12 6.88 -44.07 -6.41
CA PRO A 12 8.11 -43.32 -6.15
C PRO A 12 8.55 -42.41 -7.32
N GLN A 13 8.26 -42.81 -8.56
CA GLN A 13 8.56 -41.99 -9.75
C GLN A 13 7.61 -40.80 -9.86
N GLU A 14 6.30 -41.01 -9.69
CA GLU A 14 5.31 -39.92 -9.73
C GLU A 14 5.54 -38.91 -8.58
N LYS A 15 5.96 -39.39 -7.40
CA LYS A 15 6.38 -38.51 -6.29
C LYS A 15 7.56 -37.60 -6.70
N ARG A 16 8.58 -38.14 -7.37
CA ARG A 16 9.73 -37.34 -7.88
C ARG A 16 9.34 -36.36 -8.99
N ASN A 17 8.49 -36.78 -9.92
CA ASN A 17 8.00 -35.91 -10.99
C ASN A 17 7.18 -34.73 -10.44
N LYS A 18 6.32 -35.02 -9.45
CA LYS A 18 5.57 -33.99 -8.72
C LYS A 18 6.52 -33.03 -7.99
N GLU A 19 7.53 -33.54 -7.31
CA GLU A 19 8.52 -32.70 -6.62
C GLU A 19 9.27 -31.78 -7.61
N LEU A 20 9.64 -32.27 -8.79
CA LEU A 20 10.26 -31.44 -9.83
C LEU A 20 9.30 -30.35 -10.34
N TYR A 21 8.02 -30.68 -10.54
CA TYR A 21 6.99 -29.70 -10.89
C TYR A 21 6.88 -28.61 -9.82
N ASP A 22 6.80 -29.00 -8.54
CA ASP A 22 6.67 -28.07 -7.41
C ASP A 22 7.89 -27.16 -7.30
N VAL A 23 9.10 -27.69 -7.54
CA VAL A 23 10.34 -26.89 -7.61
C VAL A 23 10.29 -25.87 -8.74
N LEU A 24 9.92 -26.27 -9.97
CA LEU A 24 9.83 -25.35 -11.12
C LEU A 24 8.74 -24.29 -10.94
N SER A 25 7.63 -24.65 -10.29
CA SER A 25 6.57 -23.70 -9.93
C SER A 25 7.08 -22.70 -8.91
N SER A 26 7.78 -23.15 -7.86
CA SER A 26 8.35 -22.27 -6.83
C SER A 26 9.34 -21.26 -7.43
N CYS A 27 10.08 -21.62 -8.48
CA CYS A 27 10.99 -20.69 -9.17
C CYS A 27 10.29 -19.47 -9.79
N LEU A 28 9.00 -19.56 -10.13
CA LEU A 28 8.25 -18.46 -10.76
C LEU A 28 8.18 -17.22 -9.89
N ASP A 29 8.18 -17.38 -8.56
CA ASP A 29 8.06 -16.29 -7.59
C ASP A 29 9.25 -16.22 -6.63
N ALA A 30 10.11 -17.24 -6.62
CA ALA A 30 11.33 -17.25 -5.82
C ALA A 30 12.20 -15.99 -6.03
N PRO A 31 12.76 -15.44 -4.93
CA PRO A 31 13.75 -14.39 -5.00
C PRO A 31 15.05 -14.92 -5.63
N LYS A 32 15.87 -14.02 -6.15
CA LYS A 32 17.07 -14.37 -6.92
C LYS A 32 18.06 -15.24 -6.14
N GLU A 33 18.18 -14.99 -4.84
CA GLU A 33 19.09 -15.67 -3.92
C GLU A 33 18.73 -17.14 -3.72
N GLU A 34 17.46 -17.50 -3.89
CA GLU A 34 16.98 -18.88 -3.74
C GLU A 34 17.10 -19.70 -5.03
N LEU A 35 17.21 -19.04 -6.20
CA LEU A 35 17.16 -19.70 -7.50
C LEU A 35 18.28 -20.72 -7.71
N GLU A 36 19.48 -20.49 -7.18
CA GLU A 36 20.59 -21.45 -7.29
C GLU A 36 20.34 -22.71 -6.45
N SER A 37 19.75 -22.55 -5.25
CA SER A 37 19.36 -23.69 -4.42
C SER A 37 18.25 -24.51 -5.11
N LEU A 38 17.25 -23.82 -5.68
CA LEU A 38 16.17 -24.46 -6.43
C LEU A 38 16.68 -25.14 -7.71
N LYS A 39 17.66 -24.53 -8.40
CA LYS A 39 18.36 -25.14 -9.54
C LYS A 39 19.04 -26.43 -9.13
N ALA A 40 19.82 -26.42 -8.05
CA ALA A 40 20.51 -27.61 -7.55
C ALA A 40 19.51 -28.73 -7.20
N LYS A 41 18.40 -28.40 -6.54
CA LYS A 41 17.32 -29.36 -6.25
C LYS A 41 16.69 -29.93 -7.52
N ALA A 42 16.34 -29.07 -8.48
CA ALA A 42 15.75 -29.49 -9.75
C ALA A 42 16.69 -30.44 -10.51
N LEU A 43 17.98 -30.10 -10.62
CA LEU A 43 18.97 -30.93 -11.29
C LEU A 43 19.19 -32.28 -10.58
N ALA A 44 19.25 -32.30 -9.25
CA ALA A 44 19.37 -33.54 -8.49
C ALA A 44 18.14 -34.47 -8.66
N LEU A 45 16.93 -33.91 -8.77
CA LEU A 45 15.72 -34.68 -9.07
C LEU A 45 15.78 -35.30 -10.47
N ILE A 46 16.26 -34.53 -11.45
CA ILE A 46 16.43 -34.99 -12.84
C ILE A 46 17.48 -36.10 -12.92
N GLU A 47 18.59 -35.99 -12.19
CA GLU A 47 19.60 -37.06 -12.06
C GLU A 47 19.00 -38.35 -11.48
N LYS A 48 18.02 -38.23 -10.56
CA LYS A 48 17.23 -39.35 -10.03
C LYS A 48 16.10 -39.81 -10.96
N GLY A 49 16.10 -39.36 -12.20
CA GLY A 49 15.14 -39.74 -13.24
C GLY A 49 13.81 -38.99 -13.20
N ALA A 50 13.69 -37.89 -12.46
CA ALA A 50 12.47 -37.06 -12.50
C ALA A 50 12.30 -36.43 -13.89
N VAL A 51 11.06 -36.41 -14.38
CA VAL A 51 10.68 -35.82 -15.65
C VAL A 51 9.46 -34.92 -15.50
N ILE A 52 9.31 -33.97 -16.41
CA ILE A 52 8.05 -33.23 -16.55
C ILE A 52 7.15 -34.06 -17.44
N ASP A 53 6.13 -34.66 -16.83
CA ASP A 53 5.17 -35.52 -17.50
C ASP A 53 4.39 -34.76 -18.57
N LYS A 54 4.29 -35.38 -19.75
CA LYS A 54 3.55 -34.80 -20.88
C LYS A 54 2.07 -34.66 -20.54
N GLU A 55 1.52 -35.62 -19.80
CA GLU A 55 0.14 -35.56 -19.29
C GLU A 55 -0.06 -34.35 -18.41
N LYS A 56 0.90 -34.03 -17.52
CA LYS A 56 0.79 -32.84 -16.67
C LYS A 56 0.80 -31.53 -17.46
N ILE A 57 1.58 -31.48 -18.54
CA ILE A 57 1.55 -30.35 -19.47
C ILE A 57 0.17 -30.27 -20.14
N SER A 58 -0.37 -31.38 -20.65
CA SER A 58 -1.69 -31.42 -21.30
C SER A 58 -2.83 -31.01 -20.37
N GLU A 59 -2.80 -31.44 -19.10
CA GLU A 59 -3.76 -31.01 -18.08
C GLU A 59 -3.74 -29.50 -17.90
N LEU A 60 -2.54 -28.91 -17.79
CA LEU A 60 -2.38 -27.48 -17.61
C LEU A 60 -2.73 -26.70 -18.89
N GLU A 61 -2.49 -27.27 -20.07
CA GLU A 61 -2.96 -26.72 -21.35
C GLU A 61 -4.49 -26.65 -21.41
N ALA A 62 -5.17 -27.72 -21.03
CA ALA A 62 -6.63 -27.74 -20.98
C ALA A 62 -7.16 -26.70 -19.99
N TYR A 63 -6.58 -26.64 -18.78
CA TYR A 63 -6.96 -25.64 -17.78
C TYR A 63 -6.76 -24.20 -18.27
N VAL A 64 -5.62 -23.89 -18.89
CA VAL A 64 -5.35 -22.56 -19.46
C VAL A 64 -6.29 -22.25 -20.63
N SER A 65 -6.68 -23.24 -21.42
CA SER A 65 -7.67 -23.07 -22.50
C SER A 65 -9.07 -22.79 -21.96
N ASP A 66 -9.49 -23.46 -20.90
CA ASP A 66 -10.77 -23.21 -20.23
C ASP A 66 -10.78 -21.80 -19.61
N LEU A 67 -9.67 -21.40 -18.98
CA LEU A 67 -9.47 -20.03 -18.48
C LEU A 67 -9.52 -18.98 -19.61
N GLU A 68 -8.94 -19.27 -20.77
CA GLU A 68 -9.05 -18.39 -21.95
C GLU A 68 -10.52 -18.20 -22.32
N GLN A 69 -11.28 -19.29 -22.42
CA GLN A 69 -12.69 -19.25 -22.77
C GLN A 69 -13.54 -18.48 -21.74
N GLU A 70 -13.32 -18.71 -20.45
CA GLU A 70 -13.96 -17.97 -19.36
C GLU A 70 -13.70 -16.45 -19.49
N TYR A 71 -12.47 -16.06 -19.80
CA TYR A 71 -12.12 -14.63 -19.97
C TYR A 71 -12.79 -14.00 -21.19
N TRP A 72 -13.10 -14.80 -22.23
CA TRP A 72 -13.84 -14.38 -23.42
C TRP A 72 -15.35 -14.29 -23.18
N ASP A 73 -15.91 -15.23 -22.41
CA ASP A 73 -17.36 -15.34 -22.19
C ASP A 73 -17.90 -14.30 -21.18
N ASP A 74 -17.07 -13.82 -20.24
CA ASP A 74 -17.54 -13.12 -19.03
C ASP A 74 -17.29 -11.58 -18.96
N ARG A 75 -17.17 -10.86 -20.08
CA ARG A 75 -16.83 -9.40 -20.11
C ARG A 75 -15.52 -9.02 -19.36
N ALA A 76 -14.60 -9.96 -19.12
CA ALA A 76 -13.29 -9.67 -18.51
C ALA A 76 -12.40 -8.74 -19.38
N VAL A 77 -12.76 -8.56 -20.66
CA VAL A 77 -12.18 -7.58 -21.58
C VAL A 77 -12.22 -6.14 -21.01
N TYR A 78 -13.24 -5.77 -20.22
CA TYR A 78 -13.35 -4.42 -19.65
C TYR A 78 -12.38 -4.15 -18.48
N ALA A 79 -11.72 -5.18 -17.94
CA ALA A 79 -10.73 -5.04 -16.86
C ALA A 79 -9.26 -5.15 -17.36
N GLY A 80 -9.02 -5.32 -18.66
CA GLY A 80 -7.68 -5.41 -19.24
C GLY A 80 -6.88 -6.65 -18.80
N ARG A 81 -7.55 -7.70 -18.28
CA ARG A 81 -6.87 -8.94 -17.87
C ARG A 81 -6.72 -9.86 -19.08
N SER A 82 -5.53 -10.43 -19.24
CA SER A 82 -5.21 -11.40 -20.29
C SER A 82 -4.72 -12.68 -19.62
N VAL A 83 -5.14 -13.85 -20.12
CA VAL A 83 -4.67 -15.15 -19.61
C VAL A 83 -3.13 -15.23 -19.58
N LYS A 84 -2.46 -14.51 -20.49
CA LYS A 84 -0.98 -14.52 -20.59
C LYS A 84 -0.31 -13.93 -19.34
N ASP A 85 -1.07 -13.22 -18.53
CA ASP A 85 -0.65 -12.66 -17.26
C ASP A 85 -0.88 -13.58 -16.06
N SER A 86 -1.65 -14.67 -16.23
CA SER A 86 -1.92 -15.65 -15.17
C SER A 86 -0.66 -16.44 -14.79
N GLU A 87 -0.66 -16.98 -13.57
CA GLU A 87 0.43 -17.81 -13.07
C GLU A 87 0.50 -19.15 -13.80
N GLU A 88 -0.67 -19.71 -14.13
CA GLU A 88 -0.82 -20.99 -14.82
C GLU A 88 -0.32 -20.91 -16.26
N TYR A 89 -0.59 -19.82 -16.97
CA TYR A 89 -0.03 -19.60 -18.30
C TYR A 89 1.50 -19.53 -18.24
N LYS A 90 2.08 -18.80 -17.27
CA LYS A 90 3.55 -18.71 -17.10
C LYS A 90 4.16 -20.06 -16.79
N LEU A 91 3.56 -20.80 -15.86
CA LEU A 91 3.99 -22.14 -15.49
C LEU A 91 3.95 -23.09 -16.69
N LEU A 92 2.87 -23.05 -17.49
CA LEU A 92 2.76 -23.82 -18.72
C LEU A 92 3.90 -23.52 -19.70
N GLN A 93 4.24 -22.25 -19.91
CA GLN A 93 5.35 -21.88 -20.80
C GLN A 93 6.71 -22.38 -20.29
N VAL A 94 6.93 -22.32 -18.97
CA VAL A 94 8.12 -22.85 -18.30
C VAL A 94 8.21 -24.35 -18.50
N LEU A 95 7.16 -25.10 -18.15
CA LEU A 95 7.14 -26.57 -18.24
C LEU A 95 7.35 -27.04 -19.68
N LYS A 96 6.72 -26.39 -20.66
CA LYS A 96 6.92 -26.67 -22.10
C LYS A 96 8.38 -26.49 -22.53
N LYS A 97 8.98 -25.35 -22.18
CA LYS A 97 10.38 -25.06 -22.55
C LYS A 97 11.35 -26.01 -21.84
N PHE A 98 11.12 -26.27 -20.56
CA PHE A 98 11.96 -27.14 -19.76
C PHE A 98 11.86 -28.60 -20.24
N HIS A 99 10.66 -29.10 -20.53
CA HIS A 99 10.44 -30.44 -21.07
C HIS A 99 11.19 -30.64 -22.40
N LYS A 100 11.09 -29.68 -23.33
CA LYS A 100 11.75 -29.75 -24.66
C LYS A 100 13.27 -29.56 -24.63
N ALA A 101 13.83 -28.99 -23.57
CA ALA A 101 15.25 -28.67 -23.50
C ALA A 101 16.13 -29.93 -23.47
N LYS A 102 17.18 -29.94 -24.30
CA LYS A 102 18.23 -30.97 -24.26
C LYS A 102 19.14 -30.81 -23.04
N ASP A 103 19.51 -29.56 -22.74
CA ASP A 103 20.32 -29.19 -21.59
C ASP A 103 19.40 -28.53 -20.54
N LYS A 104 19.11 -29.27 -19.46
CA LYS A 104 18.20 -28.82 -18.41
C LYS A 104 18.79 -27.69 -17.57
N ALA A 105 20.11 -27.69 -17.34
CA ALA A 105 20.78 -26.64 -16.60
C ALA A 105 20.74 -25.32 -17.39
N LYS A 106 21.10 -25.34 -18.68
CA LYS A 106 21.03 -24.15 -19.54
C LYS A 106 19.60 -23.65 -19.73
N ALA A 107 18.62 -24.55 -19.81
CA ALA A 107 17.21 -24.17 -19.87
C ALA A 107 16.74 -23.54 -18.56
N PHE A 108 17.13 -24.09 -17.41
CA PHE A 108 16.86 -23.49 -16.11
C PHE A 108 17.41 -22.06 -16.06
N ASP A 109 18.66 -21.88 -16.46
CA ASP A 109 19.34 -20.58 -16.42
C ASP A 109 18.63 -19.56 -17.31
N SER A 110 18.24 -19.97 -18.51
CA SER A 110 17.49 -19.10 -19.42
C SER A 110 16.08 -18.76 -18.95
N LEU A 111 15.46 -19.59 -18.11
CA LEU A 111 14.07 -19.44 -17.68
C LEU A 111 13.95 -18.64 -16.38
N PHE A 112 14.85 -18.88 -15.45
CA PHE A 112 14.73 -18.38 -14.09
C PHE A 112 15.94 -17.54 -13.68
N MET A 113 17.14 -17.91 -14.13
CA MET A 113 18.33 -17.19 -13.69
C MET A 113 18.42 -15.81 -14.37
N PRO A 114 18.63 -14.77 -13.57
CA PRO A 114 18.72 -13.44 -14.12
C PRO A 114 20.06 -13.13 -14.80
N VAL A 115 20.07 -12.05 -15.60
CA VAL A 115 21.28 -11.58 -16.28
C VAL A 115 22.10 -10.71 -15.34
N THR A 116 23.06 -11.33 -14.65
CA THR A 116 23.83 -10.68 -13.56
C THR A 116 25.13 -10.02 -14.00
N LYS A 117 25.50 -10.10 -15.28
CA LYS A 117 26.78 -9.58 -15.80
C LYS A 117 26.59 -8.87 -17.13
N SER A 118 27.42 -7.85 -17.32
CA SER A 118 27.54 -7.11 -18.57
C SER A 118 27.85 -8.03 -19.76
N LYS A 119 27.27 -7.72 -20.92
CA LYS A 119 27.62 -8.35 -22.20
C LYS A 119 28.61 -7.51 -23.03
N GLY A 120 29.12 -6.42 -22.46
CA GLY A 120 30.05 -5.49 -23.13
C GLY A 120 29.38 -4.59 -24.17
N VAL A 121 28.06 -4.51 -24.19
CA VAL A 121 27.29 -3.62 -25.09
C VAL A 121 26.63 -2.54 -24.25
N THR A 122 26.99 -1.28 -24.47
CA THR A 122 26.37 -0.15 -23.78
C THR A 122 25.18 0.41 -24.58
N HIS A 123 24.03 0.53 -23.92
CA HIS A 123 22.83 1.15 -24.47
C HIS A 123 22.74 2.62 -24.04
N GLN A 124 22.58 3.54 -25.00
CA GLN A 124 22.48 4.99 -24.75
C GLN A 124 21.10 5.53 -25.18
N PRO A 125 20.06 5.39 -24.35
CA PRO A 125 18.75 5.97 -24.64
C PRO A 125 18.80 7.49 -24.69
N GLN A 126 18.25 8.08 -25.74
CA GLN A 126 18.21 9.54 -25.92
C GLN A 126 17.06 10.20 -25.16
N ASN A 127 16.11 9.41 -24.68
CA ASN A 127 14.92 9.90 -23.98
C ASN A 127 14.36 8.83 -23.02
N LYS A 128 13.42 9.26 -22.16
CA LYS A 128 12.75 8.39 -21.19
C LYS A 128 12.03 7.20 -21.83
N ALA A 129 11.47 7.35 -23.03
CA ALA A 129 10.70 6.28 -23.67
C ALA A 129 11.62 5.12 -24.12
N GLU A 130 12.79 5.45 -24.66
CA GLU A 130 13.83 4.47 -24.99
C GLU A 130 14.37 3.78 -23.73
N LEU A 131 14.69 4.56 -22.69
CA LEU A 131 15.14 4.00 -21.41
C LEU A 131 14.08 3.04 -20.84
N LYS A 132 12.80 3.43 -20.87
CA LYS A 132 11.68 2.59 -20.41
C LYS A 132 11.55 1.28 -21.21
N LYS A 133 11.91 1.25 -22.51
CA LYS A 133 11.94 0.01 -23.29
C LYS A 133 13.10 -0.88 -22.86
N LEU A 134 14.29 -0.32 -22.66
CA LEU A 134 15.49 -1.05 -22.26
C LEU A 134 15.33 -1.70 -20.88
N VAL A 135 14.83 -0.96 -19.89
CA VAL A 135 14.65 -1.50 -18.53
C VAL A 135 13.61 -2.61 -18.45
N LYS A 136 12.60 -2.59 -19.34
CA LYS A 136 11.57 -3.63 -19.47
C LYS A 136 12.12 -4.92 -20.09
N ASP A 137 13.19 -4.85 -20.87
CA ASP A 137 13.84 -6.05 -21.40
C ASP A 137 14.64 -6.76 -20.30
N LYS A 138 14.07 -7.85 -19.81
CA LYS A 138 14.66 -8.71 -18.77
C LYS A 138 15.99 -9.36 -19.19
N LYS A 139 16.35 -9.33 -20.49
CA LYS A 139 17.61 -9.88 -21.01
C LYS A 139 18.78 -8.89 -21.00
N ILE A 140 18.49 -7.61 -20.74
CA ILE A 140 19.48 -6.54 -20.63
C ILE A 140 19.94 -6.46 -19.17
N TYR A 141 21.25 -6.48 -18.96
CA TYR A 141 21.87 -6.17 -17.68
C TYR A 141 21.71 -4.65 -17.43
N LEU A 142 21.17 -4.22 -16.29
CA LEU A 142 20.85 -2.79 -16.12
C LEU A 142 22.12 -1.93 -16.14
N GLY A 143 23.25 -2.44 -15.68
CA GLY A 143 24.54 -1.73 -15.69
C GLY A 143 25.10 -1.48 -17.09
N ASP A 144 24.53 -2.10 -18.13
CA ASP A 144 24.86 -1.85 -19.54
C ASP A 144 24.07 -0.65 -20.11
N ILE A 145 23.24 0.02 -19.31
CA ILE A 145 22.45 1.18 -19.76
C ILE A 145 23.08 2.46 -19.23
N ASP A 146 23.53 3.32 -20.14
CA ASP A 146 24.01 4.66 -19.84
C ASP A 146 22.82 5.61 -19.74
N VAL A 147 22.47 6.01 -18.52
CA VAL A 147 21.31 6.86 -18.23
C VAL A 147 21.61 8.36 -18.28
N THR A 148 22.82 8.77 -18.64
CA THR A 148 23.30 10.17 -18.51
C THR A 148 22.49 11.19 -19.31
N CYS A 149 21.79 10.77 -20.36
CA CYS A 149 20.93 11.64 -21.18
C CYS A 149 19.51 11.84 -20.62
N VAL A 150 19.08 11.07 -19.60
CA VAL A 150 17.67 11.05 -19.15
C VAL A 150 17.53 11.60 -17.73
N LYS A 151 16.98 12.80 -17.60
CA LYS A 151 16.77 13.48 -16.30
C LYS A 151 15.49 13.11 -15.56
N ASP A 152 14.56 12.44 -16.23
CA ASP A 152 13.22 12.13 -15.75
C ASP A 152 13.04 10.61 -15.65
N PHE A 153 13.03 10.08 -14.42
CA PHE A 153 12.83 8.66 -14.12
C PHE A 153 11.37 8.33 -13.76
N THR A 154 10.43 9.20 -14.13
CA THR A 154 9.01 9.04 -13.81
C THR A 154 8.47 7.72 -14.36
N ASN A 155 7.95 6.87 -13.46
CA ASN A 155 7.36 5.56 -13.77
C ASN A 155 8.29 4.60 -14.55
N LEU A 156 9.60 4.64 -14.30
CA LEU A 156 10.57 3.84 -15.07
C LEU A 156 10.40 2.32 -14.87
N PHE A 157 10.27 1.88 -13.62
CA PHE A 157 10.03 0.50 -13.20
C PHE A 157 8.66 0.32 -12.54
N GLU A 158 7.69 1.19 -12.86
CA GLU A 158 6.33 1.05 -12.33
C GLU A 158 5.73 -0.33 -12.64
N ASN A 159 5.21 -1.00 -11.61
CA ASN A 159 4.66 -2.35 -11.65
C ASN A 159 5.59 -3.38 -12.32
N SER A 160 6.91 -3.14 -12.22
CA SER A 160 7.91 -3.99 -12.86
C SER A 160 7.89 -5.39 -12.27
N ARG A 161 7.69 -6.38 -13.15
CA ARG A 161 7.85 -7.81 -12.85
C ARG A 161 9.30 -8.29 -13.07
N ARG A 162 10.25 -7.38 -13.14
CA ARG A 162 11.69 -7.69 -13.22
C ARG A 162 12.13 -8.19 -11.84
N LYS A 163 12.84 -9.32 -11.78
CA LYS A 163 13.33 -9.90 -10.52
C LYS A 163 14.78 -9.55 -10.21
N ASP A 164 15.53 -9.16 -11.23
CA ASP A 164 16.94 -8.84 -11.11
C ASP A 164 17.19 -7.44 -11.59
N PHE A 165 17.62 -6.60 -10.67
CA PHE A 165 17.97 -5.23 -10.98
C PHE A 165 19.49 -5.01 -10.89
N SER A 166 20.30 -6.08 -10.89
CA SER A 166 21.74 -5.92 -10.82
C SER A 166 22.30 -5.04 -11.93
N GLY A 167 23.33 -4.28 -11.57
CA GLY A 167 23.92 -3.23 -12.38
C GLY A 167 23.20 -1.89 -12.28
N ILE A 168 22.02 -1.82 -11.66
CA ILE A 168 21.34 -0.52 -11.46
C ILE A 168 22.11 0.38 -10.48
N GLU A 169 22.87 -0.20 -9.56
CA GLU A 169 23.73 0.48 -8.59
C GLU A 169 24.89 1.24 -9.24
N THR A 170 25.22 0.93 -10.51
CA THR A 170 26.29 1.57 -11.28
C THR A 170 25.84 2.80 -12.05
N TRP A 171 24.52 3.08 -12.09
CA TRP A 171 23.97 4.21 -12.82
C TRP A 171 24.44 5.56 -12.26
N ASP A 172 24.98 6.41 -13.14
CA ASP A 172 25.17 7.83 -12.81
C ASP A 172 23.82 8.55 -12.89
N VAL A 173 23.21 8.79 -11.73
CA VAL A 173 21.94 9.53 -11.60
C VAL A 173 22.14 10.99 -11.16
N SER A 174 23.38 11.52 -11.18
CA SER A 174 23.71 12.86 -10.67
C SER A 174 23.08 14.04 -11.45
N HIS A 175 22.46 13.75 -12.59
CA HIS A 175 21.72 14.69 -13.44
C HIS A 175 20.19 14.56 -13.31
N VAL A 176 19.70 13.52 -12.62
CA VAL A 176 18.28 13.21 -12.49
C VAL A 176 17.59 14.25 -11.59
N THR A 177 16.41 14.69 -12.01
CA THR A 177 15.63 15.74 -11.33
C THR A 177 14.32 15.21 -10.74
N THR A 178 13.83 14.07 -11.20
CA THR A 178 12.65 13.41 -10.64
C THR A 178 12.76 11.89 -10.73
N THR A 179 12.33 11.22 -9.66
CA THR A 179 12.22 9.76 -9.53
C THR A 179 10.78 9.35 -9.20
N ARG A 180 9.80 10.19 -9.56
CA ARG A 180 8.38 9.98 -9.26
C ARG A 180 7.92 8.60 -9.71
N ARG A 181 7.35 7.79 -8.81
CA ARG A 181 6.88 6.43 -9.12
C ARG A 181 7.93 5.51 -9.76
N CYS A 182 9.23 5.79 -9.62
CA CYS A 182 10.29 5.07 -10.33
C CYS A 182 10.22 3.56 -10.06
N PHE A 183 9.98 3.14 -8.82
CA PHE A 183 9.84 1.74 -8.40
C PHE A 183 8.45 1.44 -7.81
N CYS A 184 7.43 2.25 -8.12
CA CYS A 184 6.08 2.05 -7.60
C CYS A 184 5.53 0.69 -8.06
N GLY A 185 5.12 -0.17 -7.12
CA GLY A 185 4.63 -1.53 -7.39
C GLY A 185 5.70 -2.50 -7.90
N ALA A 186 6.99 -2.15 -7.85
CA ALA A 186 8.09 -3.05 -8.21
C ALA A 186 8.36 -4.03 -7.06
N LYS A 187 7.46 -4.99 -6.84
CA LYS A 187 7.45 -5.87 -5.66
C LYS A 187 8.75 -6.67 -5.43
N HIS A 188 9.50 -6.99 -6.50
CA HIS A 188 10.77 -7.72 -6.40
C HIS A 188 12.00 -6.80 -6.31
N PHE A 189 11.83 -5.48 -6.31
CA PHE A 189 12.96 -4.56 -6.22
C PHE A 189 13.53 -4.54 -4.80
N ASN A 190 14.80 -4.95 -4.65
CA ASN A 190 15.53 -4.91 -3.39
C ASN A 190 17.05 -4.72 -3.60
N GLU A 191 17.46 -4.12 -4.73
CA GLU A 191 18.89 -3.87 -5.00
C GLU A 191 19.36 -2.61 -4.27
N ASN A 192 20.62 -2.63 -3.81
CA ASN A 192 21.20 -1.52 -3.06
C ASN A 192 21.56 -0.36 -4.00
N ILE A 193 20.81 0.74 -3.87
CA ILE A 193 21.01 1.99 -4.61
C ILE A 193 21.51 3.14 -3.73
N GLU A 194 22.12 2.84 -2.58
CA GLU A 194 22.70 3.86 -1.69
C GLU A 194 23.80 4.69 -2.38
N SER A 195 24.46 4.13 -3.39
CA SER A 195 25.49 4.79 -4.21
C SER A 195 24.95 5.94 -5.08
N TRP A 196 23.64 5.99 -5.33
CA TRP A 196 23.03 6.98 -6.20
C TRP A 196 23.19 8.42 -5.67
N ASN A 197 23.71 9.31 -6.51
CA ASN A 197 23.77 10.73 -6.20
C ASN A 197 22.42 11.42 -6.52
N VAL A 198 21.54 11.46 -5.53
CA VAL A 198 20.19 12.07 -5.65
C VAL A 198 20.15 13.58 -5.34
N SER A 199 21.30 14.25 -5.22
CA SER A 199 21.37 15.64 -4.74
C SER A 199 20.62 16.68 -5.61
N LYS A 200 20.29 16.35 -6.87
CA LYS A 200 19.51 17.21 -7.78
C LYS A 200 18.04 16.79 -7.90
N VAL A 201 17.64 15.69 -7.28
CA VAL A 201 16.26 15.19 -7.34
C VAL A 201 15.37 16.13 -6.51
N LYS A 202 14.29 16.60 -7.13
CA LYS A 202 13.29 17.48 -6.50
C LYS A 202 12.01 16.73 -6.12
N ASN A 203 11.66 15.70 -6.88
CA ASN A 203 10.39 14.97 -6.71
C ASN A 203 10.64 13.46 -6.61
N MET A 204 10.37 12.91 -5.42
CA MET A 204 10.45 11.48 -5.05
C MET A 204 9.07 10.89 -4.74
N CYS A 205 7.97 11.57 -5.13
CA CYS A 205 6.60 11.14 -4.92
C CYS A 205 6.40 9.67 -5.37
N GLN A 206 5.88 8.84 -4.46
CA GLN A 206 5.56 7.43 -4.71
C GLN A 206 6.75 6.58 -5.21
N MET A 207 8.01 7.00 -5.00
CA MET A 207 9.17 6.32 -5.59
C MET A 207 9.22 4.82 -5.25
N PHE A 208 8.87 4.42 -4.03
CA PHE A 208 8.84 3.04 -3.54
C PHE A 208 7.45 2.61 -3.03
N MET A 209 6.39 3.31 -3.44
CA MET A 209 5.03 2.91 -3.09
C MET A 209 4.77 1.47 -3.56
N ASP A 210 4.25 0.59 -2.71
CA ASP A 210 4.03 -0.85 -2.99
C ASP A 210 5.30 -1.64 -3.40
N ALA A 211 6.50 -1.13 -3.11
CA ALA A 211 7.75 -1.90 -3.27
C ALA A 211 7.95 -2.83 -2.07
N GLU A 212 7.09 -3.84 -1.95
CA GLU A 212 6.91 -4.68 -0.75
C GLU A 212 8.20 -5.29 -0.19
N ASN A 213 9.14 -5.73 -1.05
CA ASN A 213 10.40 -6.36 -0.62
C ASN A 213 11.56 -5.38 -0.40
N PHE A 214 11.39 -4.09 -0.73
CA PHE A 214 12.49 -3.14 -0.68
C PHE A 214 12.91 -2.85 0.77
N ASN A 215 14.16 -3.18 1.12
CA ASN A 215 14.71 -2.97 2.46
C ASN A 215 16.23 -2.69 2.41
N GLN A 216 16.65 -1.78 1.54
CA GLN A 216 18.05 -1.40 1.35
C GLN A 216 18.39 -0.03 1.94
N PRO A 217 19.63 0.20 2.40
CA PRO A 217 20.01 1.45 3.05
C PRO A 217 19.92 2.62 2.08
N LEU A 218 19.42 3.76 2.57
CA LEU A 218 19.29 5.02 1.81
C LEU A 218 19.84 6.22 2.59
N ASN A 219 20.43 6.00 3.77
CA ASN A 219 20.73 7.08 4.72
C ASN A 219 21.88 7.99 4.25
N LYS A 220 22.65 7.60 3.22
CA LYS A 220 23.68 8.46 2.58
C LYS A 220 23.14 9.42 1.53
N TRP A 221 21.87 9.30 1.14
CA TRP A 221 21.29 10.19 0.14
C TRP A 221 21.19 11.63 0.63
N ASN A 222 21.64 12.57 -0.20
CA ASN A 222 21.43 13.99 0.04
C ASN A 222 20.04 14.42 -0.45
N THR A 223 19.09 14.53 0.47
CA THR A 223 17.68 14.88 0.18
C THR A 223 17.38 16.38 0.27
N SER A 224 18.38 17.24 0.48
CA SER A 224 18.17 18.68 0.72
C SER A 224 17.48 19.43 -0.42
N SER A 225 17.53 18.91 -1.66
CA SER A 225 16.85 19.51 -2.82
C SER A 225 15.41 19.03 -3.01
N VAL A 226 14.96 18.02 -2.26
CA VAL A 226 13.66 17.38 -2.47
C VAL A 226 12.55 18.26 -1.89
N THR A 227 11.51 18.50 -2.68
CA THR A 227 10.33 19.27 -2.26
C THR A 227 9.06 18.39 -2.16
N ASN A 228 9.05 17.21 -2.77
CA ASN A 228 7.92 16.29 -2.71
C ASN A 228 8.39 14.85 -2.40
N MET A 229 7.91 14.31 -1.28
CA MET A 229 8.10 12.92 -0.81
C MET A 229 6.76 12.22 -0.52
N SER A 230 5.65 12.71 -1.08
CA SER A 230 4.32 12.14 -0.80
C SER A 230 4.28 10.66 -1.19
N GLU A 231 3.73 9.84 -0.31
CA GLU A 231 3.57 8.39 -0.49
C GLU A 231 4.87 7.64 -0.84
N MET A 232 6.06 8.20 -0.58
CA MET A 232 7.33 7.65 -1.06
C MET A 232 7.55 6.19 -0.66
N PHE A 233 7.14 5.79 0.55
CA PHE A 233 7.22 4.44 1.09
C PHE A 233 5.83 3.89 1.49
N ALA A 234 4.75 4.45 0.93
CA ALA A 234 3.41 3.94 1.20
C ALA A 234 3.32 2.45 0.81
N TYR A 235 2.85 1.59 1.72
CA TYR A 235 2.77 0.14 1.55
C TYR A 235 4.10 -0.57 1.21
N ALA A 236 5.26 0.06 1.45
CA ALA A 236 6.56 -0.61 1.42
C ALA A 236 6.75 -1.45 2.70
N THR A 237 6.02 -2.56 2.78
CA THR A 237 5.79 -3.32 4.03
C THR A 237 7.04 -3.87 4.71
N SER A 238 8.10 -4.18 3.96
CA SER A 238 9.37 -4.68 4.50
C SER A 238 10.42 -3.60 4.82
N PHE A 239 10.21 -2.35 4.39
CA PHE A 239 11.23 -1.32 4.53
C PHE A 239 11.44 -0.94 6.00
N ASN A 240 12.67 -1.10 6.50
CA ASN A 240 13.01 -0.74 7.88
C ASN A 240 14.46 -0.23 8.02
N GLN A 241 14.90 0.62 7.10
CA GLN A 241 16.27 1.17 7.10
C GLN A 241 16.32 2.60 7.65
N PRO A 242 17.41 3.00 8.32
CA PRO A 242 17.50 4.31 8.95
C PRO A 242 17.45 5.45 7.91
N LEU A 243 16.73 6.51 8.25
CA LEU A 243 16.57 7.74 7.44
C LEU A 243 16.86 9.02 8.25
N ASP A 244 17.50 8.87 9.41
CA ASP A 244 17.74 9.95 10.38
C ASP A 244 18.67 11.06 9.86
N LYS A 245 19.43 10.81 8.79
CA LYS A 245 20.34 11.79 8.16
C LYS A 245 19.69 12.60 7.06
N TRP A 246 18.46 12.28 6.67
CA TRP A 246 17.77 13.01 5.61
C TRP A 246 17.44 14.45 6.02
N ASN A 247 17.67 15.38 5.08
CA ASN A 247 17.26 16.76 5.25
C ASN A 247 15.89 16.98 4.58
N VAL A 248 14.85 17.03 5.41
CA VAL A 248 13.45 17.26 4.97
C VAL A 248 12.99 18.72 5.12
N SER A 249 13.91 19.67 5.33
CA SER A 249 13.56 21.07 5.62
C SER A 249 12.97 21.83 4.45
N ASN A 250 13.06 21.28 3.23
CA ASN A 250 12.53 21.85 1.99
C ASN A 250 11.33 21.05 1.46
N VAL A 251 10.87 20.02 2.18
CA VAL A 251 9.76 19.17 1.74
C VAL A 251 8.43 19.88 1.99
N ASP A 252 7.76 20.23 0.90
CA ASP A 252 6.45 20.88 0.89
C ASP A 252 5.31 19.87 1.00
N ASN A 253 5.46 18.71 0.37
CA ASN A 253 4.48 17.62 0.42
C ASN A 253 5.14 16.32 0.93
N ILE A 254 4.62 15.81 2.04
CA ILE A 254 5.05 14.57 2.71
C ILE A 254 3.86 13.65 3.05
N GLU A 255 2.69 13.93 2.46
CA GLU A 255 1.45 13.22 2.75
C GLU A 255 1.62 11.69 2.56
N TYR A 256 1.09 10.90 3.50
CA TYR A 256 1.12 9.42 3.47
C TYR A 256 2.50 8.78 3.25
N MET A 257 3.61 9.48 3.53
CA MET A 257 4.96 9.00 3.19
C MET A 257 5.26 7.57 3.66
N PHE A 258 4.78 7.17 4.84
CA PHE A 258 4.93 5.83 5.41
C PHE A 258 3.59 5.11 5.62
N TYR A 259 2.52 5.55 4.95
CA TYR A 259 1.19 4.95 5.12
C TYR A 259 1.25 3.43 4.86
N GLY A 260 0.81 2.61 5.82
CA GLY A 260 0.86 1.15 5.68
C GLY A 260 2.26 0.52 5.67
N ALA A 261 3.33 1.25 6.00
CA ALA A 261 4.69 0.72 6.09
C ALA A 261 4.88 -0.11 7.39
N LYS A 262 4.43 -1.38 7.34
CA LYS A 262 4.25 -2.23 8.53
C LYS A 262 5.50 -2.56 9.32
N SER A 263 6.68 -2.54 8.70
CA SER A 263 7.95 -2.85 9.38
C SER A 263 8.73 -1.59 9.78
N PHE A 264 8.37 -0.41 9.30
CA PHE A 264 9.18 0.80 9.46
C PHE A 264 9.07 1.39 10.87
N ASN A 265 10.08 1.18 11.72
CA ASN A 265 10.11 1.62 13.12
C ASN A 265 11.35 2.45 13.49
N GLN A 266 11.98 3.09 12.50
CA GLN A 266 13.22 3.82 12.68
C GLN A 266 13.03 5.19 13.35
N ASN A 267 14.06 5.66 14.06
CA ASN A 267 14.02 6.94 14.76
C ASN A 267 14.12 8.13 13.79
N LEU A 268 13.06 8.94 13.72
CA LEU A 268 13.01 10.15 12.89
C LEU A 268 12.99 11.46 13.70
N ASN A 269 13.42 11.44 14.96
CA ASN A 269 13.38 12.64 15.83
C ASN A 269 14.29 13.78 15.35
N THR A 270 15.26 13.50 14.48
CA THR A 270 16.19 14.47 13.90
C THR A 270 15.56 15.32 12.79
N TRP A 271 14.43 14.88 12.23
CA TRP A 271 13.78 15.55 11.11
C TRP A 271 13.23 16.92 11.50
N LYS A 272 13.35 17.87 10.57
CA LYS A 272 12.86 19.24 10.72
C LYS A 272 12.06 19.62 9.48
N LEU A 273 10.74 19.56 9.58
CA LEU A 273 9.85 20.03 8.50
C LEU A 273 9.83 21.57 8.42
N PRO A 274 9.53 22.15 7.24
CA PRO A 274 9.39 23.60 7.12
C PRO A 274 8.33 24.16 8.10
N LYS A 275 8.78 25.00 9.04
CA LYS A 275 7.93 25.59 10.09
C LYS A 275 6.97 26.67 9.59
N VAL A 276 7.18 27.20 8.39
CA VAL A 276 6.55 28.47 7.95
C VAL A 276 5.10 28.28 7.49
N ASN A 277 4.58 27.05 7.39
CA ASN A 277 3.29 26.81 6.75
C ASN A 277 2.38 25.78 7.45
N TRP A 278 2.42 25.67 8.78
CA TRP A 278 1.52 24.78 9.54
C TRP A 278 0.08 25.34 9.59
N ASN A 279 -0.49 25.64 8.43
CA ASN A 279 -1.91 25.88 8.27
C ASN A 279 -2.68 24.55 8.39
N HIS A 280 -4.00 24.63 8.45
CA HIS A 280 -4.87 23.45 8.57
C HIS A 280 -4.55 22.37 7.52
N TYR A 281 -4.28 22.77 6.27
CA TYR A 281 -3.96 21.83 5.18
C TYR A 281 -2.62 21.11 5.39
N ARG A 282 -1.59 21.78 5.89
CA ARG A 282 -0.30 21.15 6.18
C ARG A 282 -0.38 20.24 7.41
N LEU A 283 -1.12 20.62 8.45
CA LEU A 283 -1.39 19.75 9.59
C LEU A 283 -2.11 18.48 9.15
N TYR A 284 -3.12 18.61 8.30
CA TYR A 284 -3.83 17.48 7.72
C TYR A 284 -2.89 16.52 6.97
N GLN A 285 -2.00 17.03 6.12
CA GLN A 285 -1.02 16.19 5.43
C GLN A 285 -0.05 15.51 6.39
N VAL A 286 0.47 16.27 7.37
CA VAL A 286 1.40 15.74 8.37
C VAL A 286 0.72 14.66 9.19
N GLY A 287 -0.52 14.85 9.63
CA GLY A 287 -1.27 13.89 10.45
C GLY A 287 -1.39 12.49 9.84
N LYS A 288 -1.16 12.33 8.53
CA LYS A 288 -1.28 11.07 7.81
C LYS A 288 0.04 10.42 7.41
N ILE A 289 1.20 11.01 7.75
CA ILE A 289 2.53 10.47 7.39
C ILE A 289 2.70 9.02 7.84
N PHE A 290 2.27 8.70 9.06
CA PHE A 290 2.51 7.42 9.72
C PHE A 290 1.26 6.56 9.86
N LEU A 291 0.14 6.95 9.25
CA LEU A 291 -1.13 6.23 9.39
C LEU A 291 -0.92 4.74 9.02
N ASP A 292 -1.41 3.84 9.86
CA ASP A 292 -1.34 2.39 9.62
C ASP A 292 0.10 1.81 9.46
N SER A 293 1.12 2.56 9.89
CA SER A 293 2.53 2.15 9.92
C SER A 293 2.97 1.68 11.31
N ALA A 294 4.15 1.07 11.44
CA ALA A 294 4.68 0.73 12.76
C ALA A 294 4.99 1.96 13.65
N LEU A 295 5.13 3.15 13.07
CA LEU A 295 5.30 4.41 13.82
C LEU A 295 3.97 5.09 14.18
N ASP A 296 2.81 4.57 13.76
CA ASP A 296 1.52 5.19 14.09
C ASP A 296 1.26 5.21 15.60
N GLU A 297 1.69 4.14 16.28
CA GLU A 297 1.57 4.01 17.73
C GLU A 297 2.56 4.89 18.47
N ASN A 298 3.78 5.03 17.93
CA ASN A 298 4.91 5.71 18.57
C ASN A 298 5.58 6.70 17.59
N PRO A 299 4.89 7.78 17.20
CA PRO A 299 5.42 8.71 16.21
C PRO A 299 6.57 9.56 16.78
N PRO A 300 7.37 10.20 15.91
CA PRO A 300 8.45 11.08 16.34
C PRO A 300 7.97 12.25 17.21
N LYS A 301 8.83 12.74 18.11
CA LYS A 301 8.53 13.86 19.01
C LYS A 301 8.12 15.13 18.27
N TRP A 302 8.76 15.43 17.13
CA TRP A 302 8.40 16.61 16.34
C TRP A 302 6.98 16.50 15.77
N PHE A 303 6.53 15.28 15.47
CA PHE A 303 5.19 15.02 14.96
C PHE A 303 4.18 15.25 16.07
N VAL A 304 4.42 14.69 17.26
CA VAL A 304 3.58 14.94 18.43
C VAL A 304 3.54 16.44 18.77
N ALA A 305 4.68 17.11 18.82
CA ALA A 305 4.77 18.53 19.13
C ALA A 305 4.09 19.43 18.08
N ALA A 306 4.04 18.99 16.83
CA ALA A 306 3.34 19.67 15.76
C ALA A 306 1.81 19.57 15.88
N MET A 307 1.35 18.40 16.35
CA MET A 307 -0.04 18.07 16.63
C MET A 307 -0.49 18.56 18.01
N ASP A 308 0.44 19.04 18.85
CA ASP A 308 0.17 19.45 20.22
C ASP A 308 -0.81 20.64 20.24
N SER A 309 -2.03 20.32 20.66
CA SER A 309 -3.11 21.26 20.88
C SER A 309 -2.85 21.93 22.22
N LYS A 310 -2.38 23.18 22.17
CA LYS A 310 -2.24 24.00 23.38
C LYS A 310 -3.56 23.96 24.17
N LYS A 311 -3.47 23.72 25.48
CA LYS A 311 -4.63 23.92 26.35
C LYS A 311 -5.03 25.39 26.32
N CYS A 312 -6.25 25.67 25.89
CA CYS A 312 -6.87 26.98 25.98
C CYS A 312 -8.04 26.87 26.98
N ASN A 313 -8.04 27.73 28.00
CA ASN A 313 -9.06 27.70 29.06
C ASN A 313 -9.22 26.34 29.75
N GLY A 314 -8.13 25.57 29.88
CA GLY A 314 -8.15 24.25 30.51
C GLY A 314 -8.55 23.08 29.59
N LYS A 315 -9.04 23.35 28.37
CA LYS A 315 -9.40 22.32 27.38
C LYS A 315 -8.38 22.22 26.24
N TYR A 316 -8.21 21.03 25.67
CA TYR A 316 -7.41 20.81 24.46
C TYR A 316 -8.18 21.29 23.23
N GLN A 317 -7.54 22.09 22.38
CA GLN A 317 -8.13 22.58 21.12
C GLN A 317 -7.49 21.89 19.91
N PRO A 318 -8.02 20.74 19.45
CA PRO A 318 -7.56 20.08 18.24
C PRO A 318 -7.74 20.98 17.01
N LYS A 319 -6.74 20.96 16.13
CA LYS A 319 -6.75 21.67 14.84
C LYS A 319 -7.19 20.77 13.69
N ILE A 320 -6.96 19.47 13.83
CA ILE A 320 -7.42 18.44 12.91
C ILE A 320 -8.03 17.27 13.68
N ASP A 321 -8.87 16.49 13.01
CA ASP A 321 -9.47 15.23 13.47
C ASP A 321 -8.44 14.29 14.11
N ARG A 322 -7.25 14.15 13.52
CA ARG A 322 -6.19 13.28 14.05
C ARG A 322 -5.62 13.75 15.41
N ASP A 323 -5.73 15.03 15.77
CA ASP A 323 -5.28 15.50 17.10
C ASP A 323 -6.10 14.85 18.22
N ILE A 324 -7.42 14.70 17.99
CA ILE A 324 -8.33 14.04 18.93
C ILE A 324 -7.89 12.59 19.17
N TRP A 325 -7.49 11.89 18.11
CA TRP A 325 -7.00 10.52 18.25
C TRP A 325 -5.82 10.41 19.21
N TYR A 326 -4.82 11.29 19.05
CA TYR A 326 -3.64 11.27 19.91
C TYR A 326 -3.94 11.68 21.35
N LEU A 327 -4.84 12.65 21.54
CA LEU A 327 -5.29 13.07 22.88
C LEU A 327 -5.95 11.90 23.63
N LEU A 328 -6.85 11.17 22.96
CA LEU A 328 -7.60 10.08 23.55
C LEU A 328 -6.78 8.81 23.81
N LYS A 329 -5.53 8.73 23.32
CA LYS A 329 -4.58 7.67 23.75
C LYS A 329 -4.18 7.82 25.22
N ASP A 330 -4.12 9.05 25.74
CA ASP A 330 -3.90 9.25 27.16
C ASP A 330 -5.22 8.99 27.89
N LYS A 331 -5.28 7.89 28.65
CA LYS A 331 -6.45 7.48 29.45
C LYS A 331 -6.89 8.52 30.48
N LYS A 332 -6.11 9.57 30.72
CA LYS A 332 -6.46 10.69 31.59
C LYS A 332 -7.24 11.80 30.90
N VAL A 333 -7.26 11.83 29.56
CA VAL A 333 -7.98 12.83 28.79
C VAL A 333 -9.39 12.31 28.52
N ALA A 334 -10.40 12.98 29.06
CA ALA A 334 -11.80 12.69 28.76
C ALA A 334 -12.25 13.44 27.50
N PHE A 335 -13.33 12.98 26.85
CA PHE A 335 -13.93 13.70 25.72
C PHE A 335 -14.32 15.14 26.09
N SER A 336 -14.77 15.36 27.32
CA SER A 336 -15.15 16.68 27.83
C SER A 336 -13.99 17.66 27.99
N ASP A 337 -12.74 17.16 28.04
CA ASP A 337 -11.51 17.95 28.07
C ASP A 337 -11.14 18.49 26.69
N ILE A 338 -11.84 18.09 25.62
CA ILE A 338 -11.56 18.44 24.23
C ILE A 338 -12.58 19.48 23.75
N ASP A 339 -12.09 20.61 23.27
CA ASP A 339 -12.88 21.70 22.67
C ASP A 339 -12.80 21.61 21.13
N VAL A 340 -13.83 21.04 20.53
CA VAL A 340 -13.95 20.85 19.08
C VAL A 340 -14.65 22.01 18.36
N SER A 341 -14.96 23.10 19.06
CA SER A 341 -15.80 24.20 18.53
C SER A 341 -15.24 24.86 17.26
N LEU A 342 -13.92 24.78 17.03
CA LEU A 342 -13.27 25.36 15.84
C LEU A 342 -13.12 24.36 14.69
N MET A 343 -13.50 23.10 14.87
CA MET A 343 -13.33 22.07 13.86
C MET A 343 -14.41 22.17 12.78
N THR A 344 -14.01 21.98 11.53
CA THR A 344 -14.92 21.98 10.37
C THR A 344 -15.15 20.58 9.78
N SER A 345 -14.39 19.58 10.22
CA SER A 345 -14.48 18.19 9.77
C SER A 345 -14.26 17.22 10.94
N MET A 346 -15.05 16.16 10.96
CA MET A 346 -14.96 14.99 11.83
C MET A 346 -14.99 13.69 11.00
N PHE A 347 -14.53 13.78 9.75
CA PHE A 347 -14.46 12.68 8.81
C PHE A 347 -13.72 11.47 9.43
N GLN A 348 -14.40 10.32 9.51
CA GLN A 348 -13.84 9.05 10.00
C GLN A 348 -13.14 9.10 11.37
N LEU A 349 -13.50 10.05 12.24
CA LEU A 349 -12.82 10.28 13.51
C LEU A 349 -12.77 9.04 14.43
N PHE A 350 -13.85 8.25 14.44
CA PHE A 350 -14.00 6.99 15.17
C PHE A 350 -14.42 5.86 14.21
N ASP A 351 -13.82 5.80 13.02
CA ASP A 351 -14.05 4.70 12.08
C ASP A 351 -13.27 3.44 12.52
N ASP A 352 -13.99 2.32 12.67
CA ASP A 352 -13.46 0.98 13.03
C ASP A 352 -13.18 0.10 11.79
N THR A 353 -13.08 0.67 10.58
CA THR A 353 -12.69 -0.06 9.37
C THR A 353 -11.17 -0.17 9.16
N TYR A 354 -10.39 0.72 9.76
CA TYR A 354 -8.94 0.75 9.61
C TYR A 354 -8.24 0.32 10.90
N VAL A 355 -7.22 -0.52 10.76
CA VAL A 355 -6.32 -0.89 11.87
C VAL A 355 -5.17 0.13 11.93
N PRO A 356 -4.68 0.53 13.12
CA PRO A 356 -5.27 0.27 14.43
C PRO A 356 -6.51 1.16 14.65
N SER A 357 -7.65 0.50 14.88
CA SER A 357 -8.93 1.20 15.07
C SER A 357 -9.00 1.89 16.41
N VAL A 358 -9.34 3.17 16.37
CA VAL A 358 -9.59 3.98 17.56
C VAL A 358 -10.85 3.51 18.26
N ALA A 359 -11.92 3.34 17.50
CA ALA A 359 -13.26 3.12 18.02
C ALA A 359 -13.38 1.79 18.75
N ALA A 360 -12.71 0.74 18.27
CA ALA A 360 -12.63 -0.54 18.97
C ALA A 360 -11.94 -0.43 20.33
N SER A 361 -10.96 0.48 20.46
CA SER A 361 -10.21 0.68 21.71
C SER A 361 -10.99 1.51 22.75
N ILE A 362 -11.93 2.35 22.30
CA ILE A 362 -12.73 3.21 23.18
C ILE A 362 -13.84 2.38 23.80
N LYS A 363 -13.79 2.26 25.13
CA LYS A 363 -14.81 1.54 25.92
C LYS A 363 -15.93 2.45 26.43
N ASP A 364 -15.65 3.74 26.53
CA ASP A 364 -16.56 4.73 27.07
C ASP A 364 -16.41 6.03 26.27
N PHE A 365 -17.53 6.49 25.72
CA PHE A 365 -17.62 7.72 24.93
C PHE A 365 -18.20 8.89 25.75
N SER A 366 -18.41 8.71 27.06
CA SER A 366 -18.99 9.73 27.94
C SER A 366 -18.24 11.06 27.87
N GLY A 367 -18.98 12.16 27.81
CA GLY A 367 -18.47 13.51 27.65
C GLY A 367 -18.46 14.00 26.20
N ILE A 368 -18.58 13.11 25.20
CA ILE A 368 -18.66 13.50 23.78
C ILE A 368 -19.93 14.30 23.48
N GLU A 369 -21.02 14.06 24.22
CA GLU A 369 -22.28 14.80 24.11
C GLU A 369 -22.12 16.30 24.41
N THR A 370 -21.03 16.69 25.10
CA THR A 370 -20.72 18.09 25.44
C THR A 370 -20.07 18.89 24.31
N TRP A 371 -19.72 18.23 23.20
CA TRP A 371 -19.04 18.86 22.07
C TRP A 371 -19.92 19.86 21.32
N ASP A 372 -19.37 21.05 21.07
CA ASP A 372 -19.95 22.01 20.14
C ASP A 372 -19.53 21.67 18.70
N VAL A 373 -20.43 20.99 17.98
CA VAL A 373 -20.21 20.57 16.60
C VAL A 373 -20.80 21.55 15.57
N SER A 374 -21.21 22.75 16.01
CA SER A 374 -21.96 23.69 15.16
C SER A 374 -21.18 24.21 13.95
N ASN A 375 -19.84 24.19 13.98
CA ASN A 375 -19.00 24.58 12.85
C ASN A 375 -18.62 23.43 11.90
N VAL A 376 -19.00 22.19 12.24
CA VAL A 376 -18.65 21.00 11.46
C VAL A 376 -19.49 20.95 10.18
N THR A 377 -18.81 20.69 9.06
CA THR A 377 -19.43 20.57 7.73
C THR A 377 -19.37 19.15 7.17
N ASP A 378 -18.51 18.28 7.70
CA ASP A 378 -18.37 16.89 7.28
C ASP A 378 -18.24 15.96 8.50
N MET A 379 -19.17 15.02 8.63
CA MET A 379 -19.22 13.96 9.64
C MET A 379 -19.23 12.56 8.99
N SER A 380 -18.84 12.46 7.72
CA SER A 380 -18.89 11.20 6.99
C SER A 380 -18.05 10.13 7.69
N GLY A 381 -18.64 8.96 7.91
CA GLY A 381 -17.98 7.84 8.58
C GLY A 381 -17.54 8.08 10.03
N MET A 382 -17.98 9.16 10.70
CA MET A 382 -17.46 9.56 12.02
C MET A 382 -17.50 8.43 13.07
N PHE A 383 -18.51 7.58 13.06
CA PHE A 383 -18.69 6.43 13.97
C PHE A 383 -18.90 5.12 13.19
N ARG A 384 -18.35 5.02 11.98
CA ARG A 384 -18.49 3.81 11.16
C ARG A 384 -17.91 2.61 11.90
N ASN A 385 -18.70 1.55 12.02
CA ASN A 385 -18.40 0.31 12.74
C ASN A 385 -18.04 0.51 14.24
N ALA A 386 -18.32 1.67 14.84
CA ALA A 386 -18.05 1.93 16.25
C ALA A 386 -19.05 1.17 17.15
N LYS A 387 -18.82 -0.13 17.34
CA LYS A 387 -19.79 -1.03 18.02
C LYS A 387 -20.11 -0.64 19.45
N ASN A 388 -19.18 0.01 20.16
CA ASN A 388 -19.40 0.43 21.55
C ASN A 388 -20.09 1.81 21.66
N PHE A 389 -20.34 2.51 20.55
CA PHE A 389 -20.89 3.85 20.57
C PHE A 389 -22.43 3.83 20.73
N ASN A 390 -22.93 4.40 21.82
CA ASN A 390 -24.38 4.60 22.02
C ASN A 390 -24.71 5.80 22.94
N ILE A 391 -23.91 6.87 22.89
CA ILE A 391 -24.13 8.06 23.73
C ILE A 391 -25.21 8.95 23.10
N ASP A 392 -26.10 9.51 23.92
CA ASP A 392 -27.13 10.46 23.48
C ASP A 392 -26.48 11.77 22.97
N ILE A 393 -26.52 11.94 21.66
CA ILE A 393 -26.05 13.12 20.92
C ILE A 393 -27.20 13.94 20.33
N SER A 394 -28.44 13.74 20.82
CA SER A 394 -29.63 14.43 20.32
C SER A 394 -29.56 15.96 20.49
N GLY A 395 -28.70 16.43 21.40
CA GLY A 395 -28.43 17.86 21.65
C GLY A 395 -27.48 18.54 20.66
N TRP A 396 -26.79 17.80 19.79
CA TRP A 396 -25.84 18.38 18.83
C TRP A 396 -26.51 19.27 17.78
N ASN A 397 -25.89 20.41 17.50
CA ASN A 397 -26.30 21.28 16.39
C ASN A 397 -25.62 20.85 15.08
N VAL A 398 -26.35 20.10 14.25
CA VAL A 398 -25.84 19.56 12.98
C VAL A 398 -26.25 20.36 11.73
N SER A 399 -26.79 21.57 11.92
CA SER A 399 -27.40 22.36 10.83
C SER A 399 -26.43 22.82 9.73
N ASN A 400 -25.13 22.82 10.01
CA ASN A 400 -24.08 23.18 9.04
C ASN A 400 -23.47 21.97 8.32
N VAL A 401 -23.83 20.74 8.71
CA VAL A 401 -23.24 19.52 8.15
C VAL A 401 -23.77 19.27 6.74
N LYS A 402 -22.84 19.13 5.79
CA LYS A 402 -23.10 18.86 4.36
C LYS A 402 -23.03 17.37 4.04
N SER A 403 -22.31 16.58 4.83
CA SER A 403 -22.21 15.13 4.64
C SER A 403 -22.17 14.39 5.97
N MET A 404 -23.02 13.38 6.08
CA MET A 404 -23.10 12.36 7.14
C MET A 404 -23.09 10.95 6.53
N SER A 405 -22.59 10.79 5.30
CA SER A 405 -22.58 9.49 4.63
C SER A 405 -21.84 8.47 5.47
N MET A 406 -22.45 7.30 5.66
CA MET A 406 -21.92 6.21 6.49
C MET A 406 -21.59 6.60 7.95
N MET A 407 -22.13 7.71 8.49
CA MET A 407 -21.74 8.21 9.83
C MET A 407 -21.86 7.16 10.93
N PHE A 408 -22.93 6.36 10.93
CA PHE A 408 -23.16 5.27 11.90
C PHE A 408 -23.18 3.89 11.23
N TYR A 409 -22.70 3.76 9.98
CA TYR A 409 -22.73 2.50 9.27
C TYR A 409 -22.10 1.38 10.11
N GLY A 410 -22.83 0.31 10.40
CA GLY A 410 -22.36 -0.82 11.21
C GLY A 410 -22.13 -0.51 12.70
N ALA A 411 -22.61 0.62 13.23
CA ALA A 411 -22.63 0.89 14.66
C ALA A 411 -23.75 0.09 15.34
N GLU A 412 -23.50 -1.20 15.55
CA GLU A 412 -24.49 -2.23 15.93
C GLU A 412 -25.35 -1.89 17.17
N ASN A 413 -24.82 -1.08 18.10
CA ASN A 413 -25.53 -0.70 19.33
C ASN A 413 -26.18 0.68 19.29
N PHE A 414 -25.98 1.48 18.23
CA PHE A 414 -26.42 2.87 18.21
C PHE A 414 -27.93 2.99 17.94
N ASN A 415 -28.68 3.46 18.93
CA ASN A 415 -30.16 3.53 18.88
C ASN A 415 -30.76 4.83 19.43
N GLN A 416 -29.99 5.91 19.43
CA GLN A 416 -30.40 7.18 20.03
C GLN A 416 -31.49 7.91 19.21
N ASN A 417 -32.33 8.67 19.90
CA ASN A 417 -33.40 9.44 19.26
C ASN A 417 -32.89 10.76 18.68
N LEU A 418 -32.77 10.83 17.35
CA LEU A 418 -32.26 12.00 16.63
C LEU A 418 -33.36 12.83 15.92
N ASP A 419 -34.65 12.65 16.27
CA ASP A 419 -35.76 13.36 15.60
C ASP A 419 -35.67 14.89 15.71
N LYS A 420 -34.95 15.40 16.72
CA LYS A 420 -34.79 16.85 16.97
C LYS A 420 -33.73 17.51 16.09
N TRP A 421 -32.88 16.74 15.42
CA TRP A 421 -31.82 17.30 14.59
C TRP A 421 -32.39 18.09 13.41
N GLN A 422 -31.82 19.27 13.19
CA GLN A 422 -32.11 20.10 12.03
C GLN A 422 -31.05 19.82 10.96
N VAL A 423 -31.39 18.98 9.99
CA VAL A 423 -30.47 18.56 8.92
C VAL A 423 -30.80 19.31 7.63
N ARG A 424 -29.76 19.77 6.93
CA ARG A 424 -29.92 20.46 5.64
C ARG A 424 -30.56 19.52 4.62
N SER A 425 -31.44 20.05 3.78
CA SER A 425 -32.11 19.26 2.74
C SER A 425 -31.18 18.68 1.68
N ASP A 426 -29.98 19.27 1.51
CA ASP A 426 -28.94 18.85 0.57
C ASP A 426 -27.82 18.02 1.25
N CYS A 427 -27.98 17.64 2.52
CA CYS A 427 -26.98 16.85 3.23
C CYS A 427 -26.89 15.44 2.64
N ASN A 428 -25.68 14.97 2.34
CA ASN A 428 -25.44 13.59 1.93
C ASN A 428 -25.57 12.65 3.15
N VAL A 429 -26.61 11.83 3.18
CA VAL A 429 -26.92 10.90 4.29
C VAL A 429 -26.83 9.43 3.87
N LYS A 430 -26.14 9.15 2.75
CA LYS A 430 -26.10 7.82 2.15
C LYS A 430 -25.56 6.77 3.14
N TYR A 431 -26.27 5.66 3.29
CA TYR A 431 -25.91 4.53 4.17
C TYR A 431 -25.66 4.92 5.64
N MET A 432 -26.21 6.05 6.11
CA MET A 432 -25.89 6.60 7.43
C MET A 432 -26.22 5.64 8.57
N PHE A 433 -27.30 4.88 8.48
CA PHE A 433 -27.83 3.99 9.53
C PHE A 433 -27.79 2.50 9.16
N GLU A 434 -27.21 2.13 8.01
CA GLU A 434 -27.14 0.72 7.58
C GLU A 434 -26.34 -0.10 8.59
N GLY A 435 -26.85 -1.25 9.01
CA GLY A 435 -26.26 -2.08 10.06
C GLY A 435 -26.43 -1.53 11.48
N THR A 436 -27.38 -0.62 11.70
CA THR A 436 -27.75 -0.11 13.04
C THR A 436 -29.21 -0.43 13.38
N PRO A 437 -29.59 -0.41 14.67
CA PRO A 437 -31.00 -0.48 15.08
C PRO A 437 -31.93 0.59 14.49
N LEU A 438 -31.38 1.70 13.97
CA LEU A 438 -32.13 2.79 13.34
C LEU A 438 -32.38 2.57 11.84
N GLU A 439 -31.83 1.51 11.23
CA GLU A 439 -32.00 1.25 9.79
C GLU A 439 -33.47 1.15 9.38
N GLU A 440 -34.25 0.40 10.15
CA GLU A 440 -35.69 0.19 9.88
C GLU A 440 -36.55 1.36 10.36
N ASN A 441 -36.12 2.04 11.41
CA ASN A 441 -36.85 3.15 12.05
C ASN A 441 -35.98 4.41 12.20
N PRO A 442 -35.55 5.01 11.08
CA PRO A 442 -34.68 6.18 11.12
C PRO A 442 -35.46 7.44 11.54
N PRO A 443 -34.77 8.51 11.98
CA PRO A 443 -35.39 9.78 12.30
C PRO A 443 -36.26 10.32 11.15
N LYS A 444 -37.33 11.05 11.49
CA LYS A 444 -38.32 11.55 10.50
C LYS A 444 -37.73 12.41 9.40
N TRP A 445 -36.64 13.13 9.69
CA TRP A 445 -35.95 13.97 8.72
C TRP A 445 -35.15 13.14 7.70
N TYR A 446 -34.68 11.93 8.06
CA TYR A 446 -33.80 11.11 7.22
C TYR A 446 -34.49 10.68 5.93
N LYS A 447 -35.70 10.10 6.02
CA LYS A 447 -36.46 9.63 4.85
C LYS A 447 -36.67 10.74 3.81
N LYS A 448 -36.96 11.96 4.27
CA LYS A 448 -37.18 13.13 3.39
C LYS A 448 -35.95 13.56 2.59
N ILE A 449 -34.75 13.23 3.09
CA ILE A 449 -33.47 13.59 2.49
C ILE A 449 -32.91 12.42 1.68
N ALA A 450 -33.00 11.20 2.20
CA ALA A 450 -32.53 9.98 1.55
C ALA A 450 -33.24 9.70 0.22
N ASP A 451 -34.53 10.05 0.09
CA ASP A 451 -35.28 9.87 -1.16
C ASP A 451 -34.83 10.85 -2.28
N LYS A 452 -34.01 11.85 -1.96
CA LYS A 452 -33.58 12.93 -2.88
C LYS A 452 -32.13 12.84 -3.33
N ASN A 453 -31.33 11.98 -2.69
CA ASN A 453 -29.88 11.81 -2.87
C ASN A 453 -29.55 10.35 -3.16
#